data_AF-A0A2K1Q050-F1
#
_entry.id   AF-A0A2K1Q050-F1
#
_cell.length_a   1.000
_cell.length_b   1.000
_cell.length_c   1.000
_cell.angle_alpha   90.00
_cell.angle_beta   90.00
_cell.angle_gamma   90.00
#
_symmetry.space_group_name_H-M   'P 1'
#
loop_
_entity.id
_entity.type
_entity.pdbx_description
1 polymer ?
#
loop_
_entity_poly.entity_id
_entity_poly.type
_entity_poly.pdbx_seq_one_letter_code
_entity_poly.pdbx_strand_id
1 'polypeptide(L)'
;MKDEKAEFAKRLRTALREAGIEASAAVVEKRFNSRYGGTPVTAQAISQWLNGRVMPRQDKIRTLASIVGVDPQTLQYGTPSRTGEARQDWSAGLGPQDRVMVDGYLTLSSPQRKLVRELVAALTGVSAKS
;
A
#
# COMPACT_ATOMS: atom_id res chain seq x y z
N MET A 1 1.65 -19.38 14.12
CA MET A 1 2.88 -18.65 13.70
C MET A 1 3.24 -18.81 12.21
N LYS A 2 2.87 -19.91 11.52
CA LYS A 2 3.08 -20.02 10.06
C LYS A 2 2.22 -19.04 9.26
N ASP A 3 1.05 -18.69 9.79
CA ASP A 3 0.07 -17.86 9.08
C ASP A 3 0.51 -16.39 8.96
N GLU A 4 1.19 -15.83 9.97
CA GLU A 4 1.52 -14.39 9.95
C GLU A 4 2.52 -14.03 8.83
N LYS A 5 3.52 -14.87 8.60
CA LYS A 5 4.50 -14.66 7.51
C LYS A 5 3.86 -14.84 6.14
N ALA A 6 2.95 -15.81 6.01
CA ALA A 6 2.22 -16.06 4.77
C ALA A 6 1.22 -14.93 4.47
N GLU A 7 0.54 -14.42 5.49
CA GLU A 7 -0.38 -13.29 5.39
C GLU A 7 0.36 -11.99 5.08
N PHE A 8 1.51 -11.73 5.72
CA PHE A 8 2.39 -10.62 5.35
C PHE A 8 2.80 -10.70 3.88
N ALA A 9 3.27 -11.87 3.43
CA ALA A 9 3.65 -12.12 2.06
C ALA A 9 2.50 -11.86 1.07
N LYS A 10 1.28 -12.29 1.41
CA LYS A 10 0.08 -12.01 0.62
C LYS A 10 -0.20 -10.51 0.54
N ARG A 11 -0.20 -9.80 1.67
CA ARG A 11 -0.39 -8.34 1.74
C ARG A 11 0.64 -7.59 0.92
N LEU A 12 1.92 -7.97 1.05
CA LEU A 12 3.01 -7.36 0.29
C LEU A 12 2.83 -7.55 -1.22
N ARG A 13 2.47 -8.75 -1.68
CA ARG A 13 2.19 -8.99 -3.10
C ARG A 13 1.00 -8.20 -3.62
N THR A 14 -0.06 -8.08 -2.82
CA THR A 14 -1.24 -7.26 -3.16
C THR A 14 -0.84 -5.79 -3.27
N ALA A 15 -0.14 -5.25 -2.27
CA ALA A 15 0.28 -3.84 -2.26
C ALA A 15 1.25 -3.52 -3.42
N LEU A 16 2.13 -4.46 -3.78
CA LEU A 16 2.98 -4.32 -4.97
C LEU A 16 2.14 -4.20 -6.25
N ARG A 17 1.13 -5.06 -6.40
CA ARG A 17 0.22 -5.04 -7.57
C ARG A 17 -0.58 -3.73 -7.63
N GLU A 18 -1.11 -3.27 -6.50
CA GLU A 18 -1.85 -2.00 -6.41
C GLU A 18 -0.95 -0.79 -6.70
N ALA A 19 0.31 -0.86 -6.32
CA ALA A 19 1.32 0.14 -6.66
C ALA A 19 1.84 0.03 -8.11
N GLY A 20 1.36 -0.92 -8.91
CA GLY A 20 1.82 -1.16 -10.28
C GLY A 20 3.27 -1.66 -10.35
N ILE A 21 3.77 -2.27 -9.26
CA ILE A 21 5.11 -2.83 -9.17
C ILE A 21 5.02 -4.34 -9.37
N GLU A 22 5.84 -4.87 -10.28
CA GLU A 22 5.97 -6.31 -10.46
C GLU A 22 6.46 -6.97 -9.16
N ALA A 23 5.76 -8.03 -8.72
CA ALA A 23 6.11 -8.80 -7.52
C ALA A 23 7.30 -9.75 -7.76
N SER A 24 8.35 -9.24 -8.42
CA SER A 24 9.61 -9.92 -8.72
C SER A 24 10.68 -9.52 -7.73
N ALA A 25 11.45 -10.50 -7.27
CA ALA A 25 12.50 -10.29 -6.27
C ALA A 25 13.54 -9.26 -6.74
N ALA A 26 13.95 -9.30 -8.01
CA ALA A 26 14.94 -8.38 -8.59
C ALA A 26 14.40 -6.94 -8.69
N VAL A 27 13.14 -6.79 -9.08
CA VAL A 27 12.50 -5.46 -9.21
C VAL A 27 12.35 -4.80 -7.85
N VAL A 28 11.86 -5.56 -6.87
CA VAL A 28 11.65 -5.06 -5.50
C VAL A 28 12.98 -4.80 -4.80
N GLU A 29 13.99 -5.67 -4.97
CA GLU A 29 15.35 -5.46 -4.45
C GLU A 29 15.93 -4.13 -4.94
N LYS A 30 15.90 -3.88 -6.26
CA LYS A 30 16.45 -2.65 -6.82
C LYS A 30 15.78 -1.42 -6.23
N ARG A 31 14.44 -1.41 -6.16
CA ARG A 31 13.66 -0.32 -5.55
C ARG A 31 13.94 -0.16 -4.05
N PHE A 32 14.14 -1.28 -3.36
CA PHE A 32 14.43 -1.30 -1.93
C PHE A 32 15.80 -0.69 -1.65
N ASN A 33 16.85 -1.19 -2.29
CA ASN A 33 18.22 -0.75 -2.06
C ASN A 33 18.44 0.71 -2.45
N SER A 34 17.72 1.22 -3.46
CA SER A 34 17.77 2.65 -3.80
C SER A 34 17.14 3.59 -2.76
N ARG A 35 16.25 3.09 -1.89
CA ARG A 35 15.55 3.90 -0.87
C ARG A 35 16.01 3.61 0.56
N TYR A 36 16.76 2.53 0.76
CA TYR A 36 17.17 2.08 2.08
C TYR A 36 18.58 2.57 2.42
N GLY A 37 18.70 3.38 3.48
CA GLY A 37 19.98 3.95 3.91
C GLY A 37 20.86 3.06 4.77
N GLY A 38 20.49 1.79 5.00
CA GLY A 38 21.29 0.84 5.76
C GLY A 38 21.90 -0.27 4.90
N THR A 39 22.21 -1.42 5.49
CA THR A 39 22.73 -2.59 4.75
C THR A 39 21.77 -3.03 3.63
N PRO A 40 22.26 -3.10 2.38
CA PRO A 40 21.44 -3.53 1.25
C PRO A 40 20.93 -4.95 1.46
N VAL A 41 19.77 -5.24 0.87
CA VAL A 41 19.13 -6.55 0.93
C VAL A 41 19.33 -7.26 -0.41
N THR A 42 19.39 -8.58 -0.38
CA THR A 42 19.56 -9.39 -1.59
C THR A 42 18.21 -9.79 -2.18
N ALA A 43 18.17 -10.08 -3.48
CA ALA A 43 17.00 -10.68 -4.13
C ALA A 43 16.52 -11.96 -3.41
N GLN A 44 17.46 -12.76 -2.88
CA GLN A 44 17.14 -13.94 -2.07
C GLN A 44 16.30 -13.56 -0.84
N ALA A 45 16.69 -12.51 -0.09
CA ALA A 45 15.94 -12.04 1.06
C ALA A 45 14.54 -11.55 0.68
N ILE A 46 14.44 -10.76 -0.40
CA ILE A 46 13.15 -10.32 -0.95
C ILE A 46 12.27 -11.52 -1.33
N SER A 47 12.83 -12.52 -2.02
CA SER A 47 12.11 -13.73 -2.40
C SER A 47 11.58 -14.48 -1.18
N GLN A 48 12.36 -14.55 -0.10
CA GLN A 48 11.91 -15.19 1.15
C GLN A 48 10.76 -14.41 1.81
N TRP A 49 10.73 -13.08 1.69
CA TRP A 49 9.63 -12.25 2.20
C TRP A 49 8.38 -12.37 1.33
N LEU A 50 8.55 -12.30 0.01
CA LEU A 50 7.46 -12.49 -0.94
C LEU A 50 6.85 -13.88 -0.76
N ASN A 51 7.64 -14.92 -0.52
CA ASN A 51 7.14 -16.28 -0.31
C ASN A 51 6.71 -16.61 1.13
N GLY A 52 6.74 -15.64 2.04
CA GLY A 52 6.31 -15.83 3.43
C GLY A 52 7.18 -16.81 4.22
N ARG A 53 8.42 -17.04 3.79
CA ARG A 53 9.36 -17.93 4.50
C ARG A 53 9.97 -17.22 5.72
N VAL A 54 10.23 -15.92 5.60
CA VAL A 54 10.89 -15.10 6.62
C VAL A 54 10.15 -13.78 6.80
N MET A 55 10.07 -13.29 8.05
CA MET A 55 9.54 -11.97 8.35
C MET A 55 10.68 -10.93 8.28
N PRO A 56 10.53 -9.83 7.52
CA PRO A 56 11.48 -8.72 7.57
C PRO A 56 11.47 -8.05 8.95
N ARG A 57 12.58 -7.39 9.29
CA ARG A 57 12.66 -6.54 10.49
C ARG A 57 11.88 -5.23 10.29
N GLN A 58 11.59 -4.54 11.38
CA GLN A 58 10.70 -3.36 11.39
C GLN A 58 11.17 -2.23 10.46
N ASP A 59 12.47 -1.99 10.40
CA ASP A 59 13.11 -1.03 9.50
C ASP A 59 12.86 -1.40 8.02
N LYS A 60 12.99 -2.68 7.67
CA LYS A 60 12.73 -3.19 6.32
C LYS A 60 11.24 -3.09 5.98
N ILE A 61 10.35 -3.36 6.94
CA ILE A 61 8.90 -3.20 6.78
C ILE A 61 8.56 -1.74 6.46
N ARG A 62 9.13 -0.78 7.19
CA ARG A 62 8.90 0.66 6.93
C ARG A 62 9.30 1.06 5.52
N THR A 63 10.44 0.57 5.04
CA THR A 63 10.90 0.86 3.67
C THR A 63 10.02 0.19 2.62
N LEU A 64 9.62 -1.07 2.82
CA LEU A 64 8.67 -1.74 1.92
C LEU A 64 7.35 -0.99 1.84
N ALA A 65 6.82 -0.56 2.99
CA ALA A 65 5.58 0.22 3.08
C ALA A 65 5.68 1.55 2.33
N SER A 66 6.81 2.26 2.45
CA SER A 66 7.11 3.46 1.67
C SER A 66 7.21 3.19 0.15
N ILE A 67 7.70 2.00 -0.26
CA ILE A 67 7.77 1.61 -1.68
C ILE A 67 6.38 1.43 -2.29
N VAL A 68 5.48 0.77 -1.57
CA VAL A 68 4.12 0.49 -2.04
C VAL A 68 3.10 1.59 -1.70
N GLY A 69 3.49 2.56 -0.87
CA GLY A 69 2.64 3.69 -0.48
C GLY A 69 1.54 3.33 0.54
N VAL A 70 1.81 2.39 1.46
CA VAL A 70 0.89 1.99 2.53
C VAL A 70 1.50 2.23 3.90
N ASP A 71 0.68 2.22 4.96
CA ASP A 71 1.16 2.32 6.34
C ASP A 71 1.93 1.04 6.78
N PRO A 72 3.06 1.14 7.51
CA PRO A 72 3.84 -0.02 7.95
C PRO A 72 3.07 -1.01 8.83
N GLN A 73 2.18 -0.55 9.72
CA GLN A 73 1.38 -1.44 10.55
C GLN A 73 0.34 -2.16 9.71
N THR A 74 -0.26 -1.45 8.75
CA THR A 74 -1.19 -2.02 7.76
C THR A 74 -0.52 -3.10 6.92
N LEU A 75 0.72 -2.89 6.49
CA LEU A 75 1.47 -3.91 5.75
C LEU A 75 1.81 -5.14 6.61
N GLN A 76 2.18 -4.91 7.87
CA GLN A 76 2.63 -5.95 8.81
C GLN A 76 1.46 -6.82 9.30
N TYR A 77 0.44 -6.19 9.86
CA TYR A 77 -0.66 -6.88 10.55
C TYR A 77 -1.94 -6.95 9.71
N GLY A 78 -1.97 -6.25 8.56
CA GLY A 78 -3.20 -5.94 7.86
C GLY A 78 -3.88 -4.73 8.50
N THR A 79 -4.67 -4.00 7.73
CA THR A 79 -5.81 -3.27 8.31
C THR A 79 -6.67 -4.33 8.98
N PRO A 80 -7.30 -4.09 10.15
CA PRO A 80 -8.31 -5.01 10.66
C PRO A 80 -9.34 -5.23 9.55
N SER A 81 -9.21 -6.36 8.86
CA SER A 81 -10.21 -6.85 7.94
C SER A 81 -11.35 -7.26 8.83
N ARG A 82 -12.24 -6.32 9.14
CA ARG A 82 -13.60 -6.65 9.51
C ARG A 82 -14.23 -7.32 8.29
N THR A 83 -13.96 -8.61 8.14
CA THR A 83 -15.02 -9.51 7.69
C THR A 83 -16.17 -9.32 8.68
N GLY A 84 -17.12 -8.45 8.34
CA GLY A 84 -18.45 -8.45 8.96
C GLY A 84 -18.89 -7.25 9.79
N GLU A 85 -18.07 -6.24 10.07
CA GLU A 85 -18.57 -5.07 10.84
C GLU A 85 -18.08 -3.74 10.29
N ALA A 86 -18.97 -2.76 10.32
CA ALA A 86 -18.94 -1.50 9.61
C ALA A 86 -17.54 -0.87 9.52
N ARG A 87 -17.12 -0.56 8.30
CA ARG A 87 -16.28 0.62 8.03
C ARG A 87 -16.82 1.72 8.95
N GLN A 88 -16.02 2.25 9.88
CA GLN A 88 -16.44 3.45 10.62
C GLN A 88 -17.04 4.39 9.58
N ASP A 89 -18.31 4.74 9.79
CA ASP A 89 -19.18 5.28 8.76
C ASP A 89 -18.76 6.73 8.48
N TRP A 90 -17.62 6.89 7.81
CA TRP A 90 -17.16 8.17 7.26
C TRP A 90 -18.19 8.69 6.24
N SER A 91 -19.03 7.79 5.71
CA SER A 91 -20.20 8.08 4.90
C SER A 91 -21.43 8.54 5.69
N ALA A 92 -21.47 8.43 7.03
CA ALA A 92 -22.63 8.81 7.84
C ALA A 92 -22.99 10.30 7.65
N GLY A 93 -21.99 11.14 7.44
CA GLY A 93 -22.15 12.57 7.18
C GLY A 93 -22.20 12.97 5.71
N LEU A 94 -22.09 12.02 4.78
CA LEU A 94 -22.04 12.30 3.34
C LEU A 94 -23.40 12.11 2.68
N GLY A 95 -23.75 13.04 1.81
CA GLY A 95 -24.93 12.92 0.95
C GLY A 95 -24.79 11.73 -0.01
N PRO A 96 -25.91 11.25 -0.60
CA PRO A 96 -25.90 10.10 -1.51
C PRO A 96 -24.93 10.27 -2.69
N GLN A 97 -24.79 11.49 -3.21
CA GLN A 97 -23.91 11.80 -4.33
C GLN A 97 -22.43 11.71 -3.97
N ASP A 98 -22.05 12.20 -2.79
CA ASP A 98 -20.67 12.13 -2.31
C ASP A 98 -20.25 10.68 -2.04
N ARG A 99 -21.19 9.85 -1.56
CA ARG A 99 -20.96 8.40 -1.39
C ARG A 99 -20.66 7.73 -2.72
N VAL A 100 -21.49 7.95 -3.73
CA VAL A 100 -21.29 7.41 -5.09
C VAL A 100 -19.98 7.91 -5.70
N MET A 101 -19.63 9.18 -5.50
CA MET A 101 -18.39 9.76 -6.01
C MET A 101 -17.16 9.06 -5.40
N VAL A 102 -17.17 8.83 -4.10
CA VAL A 102 -16.04 8.18 -3.42
C VAL A 102 -15.97 6.70 -3.75
N ASP A 103 -17.09 5.99 -3.81
CA ASP A 103 -17.11 4.59 -4.25
C ASP A 103 -16.54 4.47 -5.66
N GLY A 104 -16.97 5.34 -6.58
CA GLY A 104 -16.40 5.44 -7.93
C GLY A 104 -14.89 5.73 -7.90
N TYR A 105 -14.46 6.73 -7.13
CA TYR A 105 -13.05 7.10 -6.99
C TYR A 105 -12.17 5.94 -6.49
N LEU A 106 -12.66 5.13 -5.55
CA LEU A 106 -11.94 3.96 -5.04
C LEU A 106 -11.77 2.85 -6.09
N THR A 107 -12.61 2.79 -7.13
CA THR A 107 -12.47 1.85 -8.25
C THR A 107 -11.51 2.32 -9.34
N LEU A 108 -11.15 3.60 -9.36
CA LEU A 108 -10.30 4.18 -10.41
C LEU A 108 -8.85 3.66 -10.37
N SER A 109 -8.20 3.66 -11.54
CA SER A 109 -6.76 3.42 -11.66
C SER A 109 -5.92 4.55 -11.07
N SER A 110 -4.64 4.28 -10.76
CA SER A 110 -3.74 5.29 -10.19
C SER A 110 -3.61 6.59 -11.01
N PRO A 111 -3.52 6.56 -12.36
CA PRO A 111 -3.53 7.79 -13.17
C PRO A 111 -4.83 8.57 -13.05
N GLN A 112 -5.98 7.89 -13.04
CA GLN A 112 -7.30 8.54 -12.92
C GLN A 112 -7.51 9.15 -11.54
N ARG A 113 -7.10 8.45 -10.47
CA ARG A 113 -7.16 9.03 -9.11
C ARG A 113 -6.29 10.26 -8.97
N LYS A 114 -5.13 10.29 -9.64
CA LYS A 114 -4.25 11.47 -9.65
C LYS A 114 -4.96 12.67 -10.26
N LEU A 115 -5.59 12.51 -11.43
CA LEU A 115 -6.36 13.57 -12.09
C LEU A 115 -7.50 14.10 -11.20
N VAL A 116 -8.28 13.21 -10.58
CA VAL A 116 -9.38 13.62 -9.68
C VAL A 116 -8.85 14.42 -8.49
N ARG A 117 -7.73 13.99 -7.88
CA ARG A 117 -7.10 14.74 -6.78
C ARG A 117 -6.59 16.10 -7.22
N GLU A 118 -5.98 16.20 -8.41
CA GLU A 118 -5.50 17.48 -8.96
C GLU A 118 -6.66 18.44 -9.23
N LEU A 119 -7.79 17.94 -9.75
CA LEU A 119 -8.99 18.74 -9.97
C LEU A 119 -9.56 19.27 -8.64
N VAL A 120 -9.71 18.40 -7.63
CA VAL A 120 -10.19 18.81 -6.31
C VAL A 120 -9.22 19.80 -5.66
N ALA A 121 -7.92 19.58 -5.77
CA ALA A 121 -6.88 20.49 -5.28
C ALA A 121 -6.96 21.87 -5.96
N ALA A 122 -7.14 21.91 -7.28
CA ALA A 122 -7.30 23.14 -8.04
C ALA A 122 -8.57 23.91 -7.63
N LEU A 123 -9.68 23.20 -7.41
CA LEU A 123 -10.96 23.81 -7.02
C LEU A 123 -10.99 24.28 -5.56
N THR A 124 -10.20 23.64 -4.68
CA THR A 124 -10.12 24.00 -3.25
C THR A 124 -9.02 25.01 -2.94
N GLY A 125 -8.19 25.38 -3.94
CA GLY A 125 -7.03 26.26 -3.76
C GLY A 125 -5.88 25.62 -2.95
N VAL A 126 -5.99 24.34 -2.61
CA VAL A 126 -4.95 23.58 -1.91
C VAL A 126 -3.94 23.12 -2.96
N SER A 127 -3.03 24.01 -3.34
CA SER A 127 -1.95 23.66 -4.26
C SER A 127 -1.07 22.57 -3.64
N ALA A 128 -1.05 21.39 -4.26
CA ALA A 128 -0.09 20.34 -3.98
C ALA A 128 1.30 20.85 -4.38
N LYS A 129 2.03 21.43 -3.41
CA LYS A 129 3.41 21.85 -3.61
C LYS A 129 4.25 20.64 -4.06
N SER A 130 4.97 20.90 -5.15
CA SER A 130 5.85 20.01 -5.91
C SER A 130 6.89 19.27 -5.08
#